data_AF-S7WX50-F1
#
_entry.id   AF-S7WX50-F1
#
_cell.length_a   1.000
_cell.length_b   1.000
_cell.length_c   1.000
_cell.angle_alpha   90.00
_cell.angle_beta   90.00
_cell.angle_gamma   90.00
#
_symmetry.space_group_name_H-M   'P 1'
#
loop_
_entity.id
_entity.type
_entity.pdbx_description
1 polymer ?
#
loop_
_entity_poly.entity_id
_entity_poly.type
_entity_poly.pdbx_seq_one_letter_code
_entity_poly.pdbx_strand_id
1 'polypeptide(L)'
;MPNSKTDINNRGGFSTDMIGANHEYPEGSYEKRKEIIDAHTLYTQSLLYFYKTDPRVPKELQDAIQEWGYPKDEYVDTENWTPQLYVREVRRMVGEYVMTQANCVGDKVVEDGVGMAAYTMDSHNIQRVVLEKDGKKMVKNEGNVEEGGFGPYPIAYRSIIPKASEAKNLFVPVALSASHIAYGSIRMEPVFMVLGQSAAVAASLALDEGQSVQEVSIQKLQGELRSNPLADGSTAEILVDNDDEGVVVTGDWGVQNRHGYGPTLLKNAGKDNSINTVRFSPKVVENGKYDIYVYFSGTEDASSQTKIIISDGNAEKEVVVKESDIRVEGQTRGEWVNVGAHTLEVGTNPFVTVSTEGADGAVVADAVLWVPAK
;
A
#
# COMPACT_ATOMS: atom_id res chain seq x y z
N MET A 1 -2.10 -3.24 15.08
CA MET A 1 -3.10 -4.28 14.76
C MET A 1 -4.34 -4.03 15.61
N PRO A 2 -5.56 -4.30 15.12
CA PRO A 2 -6.78 -4.14 15.91
C PRO A 2 -6.82 -5.10 17.11
N ASN A 3 -7.74 -4.87 18.05
CA ASN A 3 -8.05 -5.75 19.18
C ASN A 3 -6.86 -6.04 20.13
N SER A 4 -6.04 -5.01 20.41
CA SER A 4 -4.87 -5.11 21.32
C SER A 4 -3.84 -6.18 20.91
N LYS A 5 -3.74 -6.47 19.61
CA LYS A 5 -2.75 -7.38 19.04
C LYS A 5 -1.51 -6.60 18.58
N THR A 6 -0.40 -7.30 18.43
CA THR A 6 0.81 -6.77 17.78
C THR A 6 1.28 -7.74 16.71
N ASP A 7 1.95 -7.19 15.70
CA ASP A 7 2.75 -7.98 14.75
C ASP A 7 4.17 -8.17 15.31
N ILE A 8 4.79 -9.31 15.01
CA ILE A 8 6.18 -9.62 15.35
C ILE A 8 6.95 -9.95 14.07
N ASN A 9 7.79 -9.02 13.62
CA ASN A 9 8.63 -9.22 12.45
C ASN A 9 10.10 -9.52 12.84
N ASN A 10 10.90 -9.95 11.87
CA ASN A 10 12.32 -10.20 12.06
C ASN A 10 13.04 -8.94 12.60
N ARG A 11 13.98 -9.13 13.53
CA ARG A 11 14.84 -8.03 13.97
C ARG A 11 16.18 -8.53 14.48
N GLY A 12 17.26 -7.89 14.03
CA GLY A 12 18.63 -8.23 14.44
C GLY A 12 19.19 -9.47 13.75
N GLY A 13 20.29 -10.01 14.30
CA GLY A 13 21.06 -11.09 13.66
C GLY A 13 20.43 -12.49 13.77
N PHE A 14 19.72 -12.75 14.85
CA PHE A 14 19.00 -14.00 15.12
C PHE A 14 17.57 -13.64 15.53
N SER A 15 16.59 -14.09 14.74
CA SER A 15 15.20 -13.65 14.81
C SER A 15 14.27 -14.77 14.32
N THR A 16 13.02 -14.44 14.03
CA THR A 16 12.03 -15.32 13.39
C THR A 16 12.46 -15.83 12.00
N ASP A 17 13.46 -15.21 11.37
CA ASP A 17 14.03 -15.71 10.11
C ASP A 17 14.84 -17.00 10.33
N MET A 18 14.29 -18.13 9.87
CA MET A 18 15.02 -19.40 9.73
C MET A 18 15.81 -19.42 8.41
N ILE A 19 16.81 -18.53 8.31
CA ILE A 19 17.59 -18.26 7.09
C ILE A 19 18.07 -19.56 6.40
N GLY A 20 17.73 -19.71 5.13
CA GLY A 20 18.15 -20.83 4.26
C GLY A 20 17.28 -22.09 4.37
N ALA A 21 16.33 -22.16 5.29
CA ALA A 21 15.46 -23.34 5.47
C ALA A 21 14.32 -23.44 4.44
N ASN A 22 14.19 -22.47 3.53
CA ASN A 22 13.12 -22.38 2.55
C ASN A 22 13.49 -22.93 1.15
N HIS A 23 14.76 -23.24 0.88
CA HIS A 23 15.24 -23.54 -0.49
C HIS A 23 14.53 -24.71 -1.18
N GLU A 24 14.17 -25.75 -0.43
CA GLU A 24 13.50 -26.93 -0.98
C GLU A 24 11.98 -26.74 -1.13
N TYR A 25 11.40 -25.66 -0.60
CA TYR A 25 9.95 -25.46 -0.60
C TYR A 25 9.33 -25.36 -2.01
N PRO A 26 9.90 -24.62 -2.98
CA PRO A 26 9.29 -24.45 -4.30
C PRO A 26 9.19 -25.77 -5.11
N GLU A 27 10.21 -26.63 -5.00
CA GLU A 27 10.28 -27.93 -5.70
C GLU A 27 9.82 -29.12 -4.86
N GLY A 28 9.57 -28.92 -3.56
CA GLY A 28 9.18 -29.99 -2.64
C GLY A 28 7.81 -30.58 -2.94
N SER A 29 7.65 -31.88 -2.66
CA SER A 29 6.35 -32.54 -2.60
C SER A 29 5.48 -31.97 -1.47
N TYR A 30 4.21 -32.37 -1.39
CA TYR A 30 3.36 -31.96 -0.27
C TYR A 30 3.93 -32.39 1.09
N GLU A 31 4.52 -33.58 1.16
CA GLU A 31 5.19 -34.10 2.35
C GLU A 31 6.41 -33.24 2.71
N LYS A 32 7.26 -32.94 1.73
CA LYS A 32 8.45 -32.10 1.95
C LYS A 32 8.08 -30.68 2.37
N ARG A 33 7.06 -30.08 1.74
CA ARG A 33 6.55 -28.76 2.15
C ARG A 33 6.01 -28.79 3.56
N LYS A 34 5.30 -29.86 3.95
CA LYS A 34 4.83 -30.05 5.32
C LYS A 34 5.99 -30.14 6.31
N GLU A 35 7.04 -30.92 6.02
CA GLU A 35 8.25 -30.98 6.86
C GLU A 35 8.88 -29.60 7.08
N ILE A 36 8.96 -28.79 6.02
CA ILE A 36 9.50 -27.42 6.09
C ILE A 36 8.60 -26.53 6.95
N ILE A 37 7.27 -26.60 6.78
CA ILE A 37 6.31 -25.82 7.59
C ILE A 37 6.39 -26.21 9.06
N ASP A 38 6.43 -27.52 9.36
CA ASP A 38 6.55 -28.03 10.71
C ASP A 38 7.88 -27.58 11.35
N ALA A 39 8.99 -27.57 10.59
CA ALA A 39 10.28 -27.07 11.06
C ALA A 39 10.28 -25.57 11.36
N HIS A 40 9.67 -24.73 10.51
CA HIS A 40 9.52 -23.29 10.76
C HIS A 40 8.62 -23.01 11.97
N THR A 41 7.56 -23.80 12.13
CA THR A 41 6.66 -23.73 13.28
C THR A 41 7.42 -24.04 14.57
N LEU A 42 8.13 -25.17 14.61
CA LEU A 42 8.93 -25.57 15.76
C LEU A 42 10.03 -24.55 16.07
N TYR A 43 10.73 -24.03 15.05
CA TYR A 43 11.76 -23.00 15.22
C TYR A 43 11.19 -21.75 15.90
N THR A 44 10.05 -21.25 15.42
CA THR A 44 9.44 -20.03 15.94
C THR A 44 8.91 -20.23 17.36
N GLN A 45 8.23 -21.34 17.62
CA GLN A 45 7.75 -21.68 18.96
C GLN A 45 8.91 -21.87 19.95
N SER A 46 9.99 -22.52 19.52
CA SER A 46 11.20 -22.72 20.33
C SER A 46 11.91 -21.39 20.63
N LEU A 47 11.92 -20.46 19.68
CA LEU A 47 12.46 -19.11 19.88
C LEU A 47 11.67 -18.35 20.96
N LEU A 48 10.34 -18.37 20.89
CA LEU A 48 9.46 -17.76 21.90
C LEU A 48 9.64 -18.41 23.27
N TYR A 49 9.76 -19.74 23.31
CA TYR A 49 10.05 -20.48 24.54
C TYR A 49 11.40 -20.09 25.13
N PHE A 50 12.46 -20.06 24.32
CA PHE A 50 13.81 -19.63 24.74
C PHE A 50 13.78 -18.24 25.37
N TYR A 51 13.11 -17.28 24.74
CA TYR A 51 12.97 -15.92 25.28
C TYR A 51 12.25 -15.86 26.63
N LYS A 52 11.33 -16.79 26.87
CA LYS A 52 10.56 -16.86 28.11
C LYS A 52 11.31 -17.56 29.25
N THR A 53 12.13 -18.57 28.95
CA THR A 53 12.60 -19.51 29.99
C THR A 53 14.11 -19.59 30.17
N ASP A 54 14.90 -19.16 29.19
CA ASP A 54 16.35 -19.39 29.25
C ASP A 54 17.04 -18.37 30.18
N PRO A 55 17.86 -18.82 31.16
CA PRO A 55 18.51 -17.93 32.13
C PRO A 55 19.52 -16.96 31.49
N ARG A 56 19.90 -17.16 30.22
CA ARG A 56 20.76 -16.22 29.47
C ARG A 56 19.99 -15.00 28.98
N VAL A 57 18.66 -15.04 28.95
CA VAL A 57 17.81 -13.91 28.58
C VAL A 57 17.57 -13.05 29.83
N PRO A 58 17.79 -11.73 29.80
CA PRO A 58 17.50 -10.83 30.92
C PRO A 58 16.08 -10.98 31.47
N LYS A 59 15.93 -10.90 32.80
CA LYS A 59 14.65 -11.15 33.48
C LYS A 59 13.57 -10.17 33.03
N GLU A 60 13.93 -8.92 32.78
CA GLU A 60 12.98 -7.91 32.31
C GLU A 60 12.38 -8.26 30.94
N LEU A 61 13.17 -8.86 30.04
CA LEU A 61 12.68 -9.31 28.74
C LEU A 61 11.81 -10.56 28.85
N GLN A 62 12.19 -11.50 29.73
CA GLN A 62 11.35 -12.66 30.02
C GLN A 62 9.98 -12.21 30.53
N ASP A 63 9.95 -11.29 31.51
CA ASP A 63 8.71 -10.78 32.08
C ASP A 63 7.84 -10.08 31.03
N ALA A 64 8.44 -9.21 30.21
CA ALA A 64 7.72 -8.55 29.13
C ALA A 64 7.10 -9.56 28.13
N ILE A 65 7.85 -10.58 27.71
CA ILE A 65 7.35 -11.59 26.75
C ILE A 65 6.27 -12.48 27.37
N GLN A 66 6.30 -12.72 28.68
CA GLN A 66 5.27 -13.51 29.37
C GLN A 66 3.91 -12.84 29.45
N GLU A 67 3.83 -11.52 29.28
CA GLU A 67 2.56 -10.80 29.16
C GLU A 67 1.85 -11.10 27.84
N TRP A 68 2.61 -11.54 26.82
CA TRP A 68 2.08 -11.90 25.52
C TRP A 68 1.73 -13.37 25.43
N GLY A 69 0.77 -13.67 24.56
CA GLY A 69 0.38 -15.02 24.18
C GLY A 69 -0.22 -15.00 22.77
N TYR A 70 -0.64 -16.16 22.29
CA TYR A 70 -1.35 -16.24 21.02
C TYR A 70 -2.67 -15.47 21.07
N PRO A 71 -3.12 -14.90 19.94
CA PRO A 71 -4.42 -14.22 19.86
C PRO A 71 -5.54 -15.21 20.22
N LYS A 72 -6.32 -14.91 21.26
CA LYS A 72 -7.34 -15.83 21.80
C LYS A 72 -8.52 -16.09 20.85
N ASP A 73 -8.70 -15.21 19.89
CA ASP A 73 -9.85 -15.14 18.97
C ASP A 73 -9.51 -15.57 17.54
N GLU A 74 -8.23 -15.81 17.21
CA GLU A 74 -7.81 -16.26 15.88
C GLU A 74 -7.35 -17.71 15.91
N TYR A 75 -7.59 -18.44 14.83
CA TYR A 75 -7.10 -19.81 14.63
C TYR A 75 -7.42 -20.76 15.80
N VAL A 76 -8.62 -20.64 16.38
CA VAL A 76 -9.05 -21.43 17.56
C VAL A 76 -8.98 -22.94 17.31
N ASP A 77 -9.19 -23.36 16.06
CA ASP A 77 -9.15 -24.77 15.66
C ASP A 77 -7.72 -25.35 15.60
N THR A 78 -6.70 -24.49 15.68
CA THR A 78 -5.27 -24.85 15.65
C THR A 78 -4.52 -24.30 16.86
N GLU A 79 -5.19 -24.29 18.02
CA GLU A 79 -4.63 -23.84 19.30
C GLU A 79 -4.07 -22.41 19.22
N ASN A 80 -4.77 -21.55 18.46
CA ASN A 80 -4.41 -20.16 18.20
C ASN A 80 -3.09 -19.95 17.44
N TRP A 81 -2.56 -20.99 16.79
CA TRP A 81 -1.42 -20.90 15.88
C TRP A 81 -1.89 -20.81 14.42
N THR A 82 -1.27 -19.96 13.61
CA THR A 82 -1.63 -19.85 12.18
C THR A 82 -1.39 -21.17 11.44
N PRO A 83 -2.38 -21.71 10.70
CA PRO A 83 -2.23 -22.97 9.98
C PRO A 83 -1.40 -22.84 8.70
N GLN A 84 -1.08 -21.61 8.27
CA GLN A 84 -0.44 -21.35 6.99
C GLN A 84 0.84 -20.55 7.15
N LEU A 85 1.92 -21.11 6.61
CA LEU A 85 3.16 -20.36 6.41
C LEU A 85 2.94 -19.30 5.33
N TYR A 86 3.31 -18.05 5.62
CA TYR A 86 3.20 -16.96 4.67
C TYR A 86 4.34 -17.02 3.64
N VAL A 87 4.04 -17.58 2.46
CA VAL A 87 5.02 -17.79 1.37
C VAL A 87 4.90 -16.66 0.35
N ARG A 88 5.91 -15.78 0.29
CA ARG A 88 5.89 -14.58 -0.56
C ARG A 88 6.62 -14.70 -1.90
N GLU A 89 7.61 -15.58 -2.00
CA GLU A 89 8.42 -15.76 -3.21
C GLU A 89 8.69 -17.24 -3.46
N VAL A 90 8.42 -17.68 -4.69
CA VAL A 90 8.71 -19.03 -5.20
C VAL A 90 9.16 -18.91 -6.66
N ARG A 91 8.86 -19.91 -7.49
CA ARG A 91 9.06 -19.85 -8.95
C ARG A 91 8.45 -18.58 -9.53
N ARG A 92 9.19 -17.95 -10.43
CA ARG A 92 8.71 -16.84 -11.27
C ARG A 92 8.81 -17.24 -12.73
N MET A 93 7.90 -16.71 -13.52
CA MET A 93 7.93 -16.80 -14.96
C MET A 93 9.06 -15.91 -15.54
N VAL A 94 9.63 -16.31 -16.67
CA VAL A 94 10.49 -15.44 -17.49
C VAL A 94 9.74 -15.10 -18.78
N GLY A 95 9.04 -13.96 -18.76
CA GLY A 95 8.23 -13.47 -19.88
C GLY A 95 9.04 -12.71 -20.93
N GLU A 96 8.34 -11.94 -21.76
CA GLU A 96 8.96 -11.04 -22.77
C GLU A 96 9.67 -9.84 -22.13
N TYR A 97 9.25 -9.46 -20.92
CA TYR A 97 9.88 -8.39 -20.16
C TYR A 97 10.12 -8.80 -18.72
N VAL A 98 11.36 -8.69 -18.25
CA VAL A 98 11.74 -8.91 -16.85
C VAL A 98 11.83 -7.55 -16.16
N MET A 99 10.97 -7.30 -15.17
CA MET A 99 11.07 -6.12 -14.31
C MET A 99 12.39 -6.16 -13.52
N THR A 100 13.11 -5.05 -13.46
CA THR A 100 14.41 -4.96 -12.76
C THR A 100 14.48 -3.76 -11.84
N GLN A 101 15.54 -3.65 -11.04
CA GLN A 101 15.81 -2.48 -10.20
C GLN A 101 15.70 -1.16 -10.98
N ALA A 102 16.16 -1.14 -12.24
CA ALA A 102 16.08 0.05 -13.09
C ALA A 102 14.63 0.54 -13.29
N ASN A 103 13.65 -0.37 -13.24
CA ASN A 103 12.25 0.02 -13.26
C ASN A 103 11.79 0.62 -11.93
N CYS A 104 12.17 0.01 -10.81
CA CYS A 104 11.80 0.47 -9.47
C CYS A 104 12.31 1.88 -9.20
N VAL A 105 13.57 2.17 -9.54
CA VAL A 105 14.21 3.47 -9.28
C VAL A 105 13.93 4.53 -10.36
N GLY A 106 13.15 4.19 -11.39
CA GLY A 106 12.77 5.12 -12.47
C GLY A 106 13.79 5.33 -13.59
N ASP A 107 14.96 4.65 -13.56
CA ASP A 107 15.95 4.67 -14.65
C ASP A 107 15.38 4.14 -15.97
N LYS A 108 14.37 3.27 -15.89
CA LYS A 108 13.64 2.74 -17.04
C LYS A 108 12.15 2.73 -16.76
N VAL A 109 11.40 3.54 -17.51
CA VAL A 109 9.94 3.58 -17.45
C VAL A 109 9.37 2.78 -18.62
N VAL A 110 8.41 1.90 -18.35
CA VAL A 110 7.71 1.12 -19.38
C VAL A 110 6.47 1.87 -19.84
N GLU A 111 6.17 1.77 -21.14
CA GLU A 111 5.00 2.43 -21.74
C GLU A 111 3.76 1.52 -21.68
N ASP A 112 3.95 0.21 -21.54
CA ASP A 112 2.90 -0.80 -21.42
C ASP A 112 2.49 -1.10 -19.98
N GLY A 113 2.48 -0.07 -19.12
CA GLY A 113 2.10 -0.18 -17.71
C GLY A 113 0.63 -0.62 -17.53
N VAL A 114 0.39 -1.61 -16.66
CA VAL A 114 -0.95 -2.13 -16.31
C VAL A 114 -1.17 -2.24 -14.79
N GLY A 115 -0.38 -1.51 -14.03
CA GLY A 115 -0.42 -1.49 -12.57
C GLY A 115 0.73 -0.66 -12.05
N MET A 116 0.60 -0.17 -10.83
CA MET A 116 1.62 0.65 -10.17
C MET A 116 2.14 -0.08 -8.93
N ALA A 117 3.45 -0.13 -8.77
CA ALA A 117 4.09 -0.50 -7.51
C ALA A 117 4.79 0.72 -6.91
N ALA A 118 4.88 0.77 -5.59
CA ALA A 118 5.48 1.89 -4.85
C ALA A 118 6.22 1.45 -3.59
N TYR A 119 6.28 0.15 -3.31
CA TYR A 119 6.93 -0.33 -2.09
C TYR A 119 8.45 -0.24 -2.20
N THR A 120 9.14 -0.14 -1.06
CA THR A 120 10.60 -0.21 -1.03
C THR A 120 11.08 -1.56 -1.58
N MET A 121 12.27 -1.64 -2.16
CA MET A 121 12.88 -2.92 -2.49
C MET A 121 13.38 -3.55 -1.19
N ASP A 122 12.62 -4.50 -0.64
CA ASP A 122 12.96 -5.25 0.56
C ASP A 122 13.30 -6.71 0.26
N SER A 123 14.35 -7.21 0.90
CA SER A 123 14.67 -8.64 0.97
C SER A 123 15.26 -8.97 2.33
N HIS A 124 14.88 -10.11 2.90
CA HIS A 124 15.44 -10.59 4.15
C HIS A 124 16.84 -11.20 3.92
N ASN A 125 17.55 -11.46 5.00
CA ASN A 125 18.85 -12.12 4.92
C ASN A 125 18.70 -13.53 4.30
N ILE A 126 19.52 -13.85 3.30
CA ILE A 126 19.44 -15.11 2.55
C ILE A 126 20.47 -16.14 3.01
N GLN A 127 21.55 -15.69 3.65
CA GLN A 127 22.59 -16.59 4.16
C GLN A 127 23.36 -16.00 5.34
N ARG A 128 24.14 -16.86 5.98
CA ARG A 128 25.12 -16.49 7.00
C ARG A 128 26.52 -16.87 6.51
N VAL A 129 27.42 -15.90 6.51
CA VAL A 129 28.81 -16.08 6.09
C VAL A 129 29.76 -15.88 7.26
N VAL A 130 30.88 -16.59 7.25
CA VAL A 130 31.98 -16.38 8.20
C VAL A 130 32.98 -15.43 7.57
N LEU A 131 33.18 -14.28 8.19
CA LEU A 131 34.19 -13.30 7.79
C LEU A 131 35.31 -13.27 8.82
N GLU A 132 36.52 -12.92 8.37
CA GLU A 132 37.64 -12.62 9.24
C GLU A 132 38.00 -11.14 9.13
N LYS A 133 38.02 -10.44 10.26
CA LYS A 133 38.43 -9.03 10.35
C LYS A 133 39.33 -8.86 11.57
N ASP A 134 40.49 -8.24 11.35
CA ASP A 134 41.51 -8.02 12.40
C ASP A 134 41.91 -9.32 13.14
N GLY A 135 42.03 -10.43 12.39
CA GLY A 135 42.36 -11.76 12.92
C GLY A 135 41.25 -12.44 13.74
N LYS A 136 40.04 -11.86 13.78
CA LYS A 136 38.88 -12.44 14.48
C LYS A 136 37.83 -12.90 13.48
N LYS A 137 37.44 -14.17 13.60
CA LYS A 137 36.30 -14.74 12.85
C LYS A 137 34.98 -14.28 13.46
N MET A 138 34.04 -13.89 12.60
CA MET A 138 32.70 -13.48 12.99
C MET A 138 31.67 -13.97 11.96
N VAL A 139 30.48 -14.30 12.44
CA VAL A 139 29.35 -14.63 11.56
C VAL A 139 28.64 -13.33 11.19
N LYS A 140 28.31 -13.17 9.91
CA LYS A 140 27.52 -12.05 9.38
C LYS A 140 26.33 -12.59 8.60
N ASN A 141 25.20 -11.92 8.73
CA ASN A 141 24.08 -12.12 7.84
C ASN A 141 24.34 -11.35 6.54
N GLU A 142 23.94 -11.92 5.41
CA GLU A 142 24.11 -11.36 4.07
C GLU A 142 22.79 -11.44 3.29
N GLY A 143 22.59 -10.50 2.37
CA GLY A 143 21.50 -10.50 1.40
C GLY A 143 20.29 -9.65 1.78
N ASN A 144 20.27 -9.03 2.96
CA ASN A 144 19.25 -8.04 3.27
C ASN A 144 19.40 -6.79 2.40
N VAL A 145 18.28 -6.35 1.83
CA VAL A 145 18.15 -5.14 1.02
C VAL A 145 16.98 -4.37 1.58
N GLU A 146 17.15 -3.07 1.79
CA GLU A 146 16.14 -2.15 2.33
C GLU A 146 16.27 -0.81 1.58
N GLU A 147 16.14 -0.85 0.25
CA GLU A 147 16.40 0.30 -0.62
C GLU A 147 15.09 0.91 -1.11
N GLY A 148 14.86 2.18 -0.75
CA GLY A 148 13.60 2.87 -1.02
C GLY A 148 13.79 4.37 -1.33
N GLY A 149 12.69 5.12 -1.26
CA GLY A 149 12.70 6.57 -1.49
C GLY A 149 12.50 6.99 -2.95
N PHE A 150 12.30 6.04 -3.86
CA PHE A 150 11.79 6.28 -5.21
C PHE A 150 10.25 6.39 -5.20
N GLY A 151 9.70 7.05 -6.23
CA GLY A 151 8.26 7.18 -6.40
C GLY A 151 7.60 5.93 -6.99
N PRO A 152 6.26 5.93 -7.14
CA PRO A 152 5.55 4.85 -7.81
C PRO A 152 6.04 4.62 -9.25
N TYR A 153 6.05 3.37 -9.69
CA TYR A 153 6.51 2.98 -11.03
C TYR A 153 5.55 1.98 -11.70
N PRO A 154 5.41 2.03 -13.03
CA PRO A 154 4.51 1.14 -13.76
C PRO A 154 5.08 -0.27 -13.91
N ILE A 155 4.20 -1.27 -13.86
CA ILE A 155 4.51 -2.68 -14.11
C ILE A 155 4.11 -3.04 -15.53
N ALA A 156 5.07 -3.58 -16.30
CA ALA A 156 4.87 -3.91 -17.71
C ALA A 156 3.84 -5.02 -17.89
N TYR A 157 2.92 -4.87 -18.83
CA TYR A 157 2.02 -5.93 -19.29
C TYR A 157 2.79 -7.19 -19.70
N ARG A 158 3.90 -7.02 -20.43
CA ARG A 158 4.78 -8.12 -20.85
C ARG A 158 5.43 -8.89 -19.70
N SER A 159 5.39 -8.37 -18.47
CA SER A 159 5.88 -9.08 -17.28
C SER A 159 4.85 -10.05 -16.69
N ILE A 160 3.56 -9.86 -16.98
CA ILE A 160 2.47 -10.71 -16.46
C ILE A 160 1.96 -11.74 -17.47
N ILE A 161 2.65 -11.91 -18.61
CA ILE A 161 2.33 -12.94 -19.62
C ILE A 161 3.60 -13.72 -20.03
N PRO A 162 3.46 -15.00 -20.42
CA PRO A 162 4.57 -15.80 -20.92
C PRO A 162 4.96 -15.39 -22.34
N LYS A 163 6.05 -15.95 -22.85
CA LYS A 163 6.40 -15.79 -24.26
C LYS A 163 5.39 -16.52 -25.14
N ALA A 164 5.11 -15.98 -26.33
CA ALA A 164 4.12 -16.57 -27.25
C ALA A 164 4.44 -18.02 -27.65
N SER A 165 5.71 -18.42 -27.60
CA SER A 165 6.17 -19.79 -27.86
C SER A 165 5.86 -20.78 -26.73
N GLU A 166 5.59 -20.29 -25.51
CA GLU A 166 5.38 -21.12 -24.31
C GLU A 166 3.89 -21.33 -24.03
N ALA A 167 3.10 -20.25 -24.07
CA ALA A 167 1.64 -20.28 -23.96
C ALA A 167 1.01 -19.02 -24.55
N LYS A 168 -0.20 -19.14 -25.09
CA LYS A 168 -0.91 -18.04 -25.78
C LYS A 168 -2.15 -17.53 -25.05
N ASN A 169 -2.52 -18.17 -23.94
CA ASN A 169 -3.79 -17.99 -23.24
C ASN A 169 -3.62 -18.00 -21.70
N LEU A 170 -2.46 -17.55 -21.20
CA LEU A 170 -2.12 -17.60 -19.77
C LEU A 170 -1.70 -16.21 -19.27
N PHE A 171 -2.26 -15.79 -18.15
CA PHE A 171 -1.81 -14.64 -17.36
C PHE A 171 -1.17 -15.12 -16.06
N VAL A 172 -0.11 -14.43 -15.64
CA VAL A 172 0.69 -14.72 -14.44
C VAL A 172 0.91 -13.43 -13.63
N PRO A 173 -0.12 -12.90 -12.95
CA PRO A 173 -0.04 -11.61 -12.25
C PRO A 173 0.74 -11.66 -10.92
N VAL A 174 0.93 -12.85 -10.33
CA VAL A 174 1.62 -13.03 -9.05
C VAL A 174 3.05 -13.52 -9.25
N ALA A 175 3.23 -14.68 -9.86
CA ALA A 175 4.55 -15.23 -10.22
C ALA A 175 5.16 -14.55 -11.46
N LEU A 176 4.93 -13.25 -11.60
CA LEU A 176 5.26 -12.44 -12.77
C LEU A 176 6.76 -12.37 -13.01
N SER A 177 7.13 -11.89 -14.19
CA SER A 177 8.51 -11.82 -14.63
C SER A 177 9.25 -10.61 -14.04
N ALA A 178 10.05 -10.88 -13.03
CA ALA A 178 10.85 -9.88 -12.32
C ALA A 178 12.16 -10.48 -11.83
N SER A 179 13.20 -9.64 -11.70
CA SER A 179 14.38 -9.97 -10.92
C SER A 179 14.02 -10.11 -9.44
N HIS A 180 14.88 -10.78 -8.66
CA HIS A 180 14.69 -10.91 -7.21
C HIS A 180 14.52 -9.55 -6.52
N ILE A 181 15.35 -8.57 -6.91
CA ILE A 181 15.33 -7.21 -6.34
C ILE A 181 14.05 -6.45 -6.68
N ALA A 182 13.62 -6.47 -7.96
CA ALA A 182 12.39 -5.78 -8.34
C ALA A 182 11.14 -6.42 -7.72
N TYR A 183 11.14 -7.74 -7.62
CA TYR A 183 10.04 -8.48 -7.01
C TYR A 183 9.83 -8.12 -5.55
N GLY A 184 10.91 -7.80 -4.80
CA GLY A 184 10.83 -7.26 -3.43
C GLY A 184 9.87 -6.07 -3.32
N SER A 185 9.92 -5.16 -4.30
CA SER A 185 9.04 -4.00 -4.35
C SER A 185 7.65 -4.30 -4.95
N ILE A 186 7.56 -5.23 -5.92
CA ILE A 186 6.29 -5.54 -6.61
C ILE A 186 5.35 -6.40 -5.75
N ARG A 187 5.88 -7.28 -4.87
CA ARG A 187 5.15 -8.38 -4.21
C ARG A 187 4.20 -7.97 -3.09
N MET A 188 3.51 -6.84 -3.23
CA MET A 188 2.50 -6.36 -2.31
C MET A 188 1.12 -6.81 -2.76
N GLU A 189 0.29 -7.28 -1.82
CA GLU A 189 -1.09 -7.72 -2.05
C GLU A 189 -1.92 -6.73 -2.89
N PRO A 190 -1.96 -5.40 -2.58
CA PRO A 190 -2.71 -4.46 -3.41
C PRO A 190 -2.21 -4.39 -4.85
N VAL A 191 -0.90 -4.56 -5.08
CA VAL A 191 -0.34 -4.59 -6.44
C VAL A 191 -0.80 -5.85 -7.17
N PHE A 192 -0.78 -7.02 -6.52
CA PHE A 192 -1.30 -8.26 -7.12
C PHE A 192 -2.80 -8.19 -7.42
N MET A 193 -3.59 -7.51 -6.59
CA MET A 193 -5.01 -7.28 -6.86
C MET A 193 -5.20 -6.45 -8.13
N VAL A 194 -4.46 -5.34 -8.28
CA VAL A 194 -4.50 -4.50 -9.49
C VAL A 194 -4.05 -5.27 -10.74
N LEU A 195 -2.97 -6.06 -10.63
CA LEU A 195 -2.50 -6.89 -11.74
C LEU A 195 -3.49 -7.99 -12.10
N GLY A 196 -4.18 -8.56 -11.11
CA GLY A 196 -5.27 -9.53 -11.32
C GLY A 196 -6.44 -8.93 -12.09
N GLN A 197 -6.91 -7.74 -11.69
CA GLN A 197 -7.94 -6.99 -12.41
C GLN A 197 -7.50 -6.68 -13.84
N SER A 198 -6.29 -6.15 -14.02
CA SER A 198 -5.76 -5.79 -15.33
C SER A 198 -5.59 -7.00 -16.25
N ALA A 199 -5.17 -8.14 -15.70
CA ALA A 199 -5.14 -9.40 -16.42
C ALA A 199 -6.55 -9.84 -16.87
N ALA A 200 -7.57 -9.67 -16.02
CA ALA A 200 -8.95 -10.01 -16.37
C ALA A 200 -9.51 -9.11 -17.50
N VAL A 201 -9.28 -7.80 -17.43
CA VAL A 201 -9.66 -6.87 -18.50
C VAL A 201 -8.96 -7.23 -19.81
N ALA A 202 -7.65 -7.50 -19.76
CA ALA A 202 -6.90 -7.93 -20.93
C ALA A 202 -7.38 -9.28 -21.49
N ALA A 203 -7.77 -10.22 -20.63
CA ALA A 203 -8.34 -11.49 -21.03
C ALA A 203 -9.68 -11.31 -21.77
N SER A 204 -10.54 -10.40 -21.30
CA SER A 204 -11.79 -10.06 -21.99
C SER A 204 -11.51 -9.53 -23.39
N LEU A 205 -10.60 -8.55 -23.52
CA LEU A 205 -10.21 -8.00 -24.81
C LEU A 205 -9.64 -9.07 -25.77
N ALA A 206 -8.80 -9.96 -25.26
CA ALA A 206 -8.24 -11.07 -26.04
C ALA A 206 -9.35 -12.01 -26.56
N LEU A 207 -10.33 -12.34 -25.71
CA LEU A 207 -11.46 -13.19 -26.08
C LEU A 207 -12.37 -12.52 -27.13
N ASP A 208 -12.70 -11.25 -26.92
CA ASP A 208 -13.57 -10.48 -27.81
C ASP A 208 -12.95 -10.31 -29.22
N GLU A 209 -11.63 -10.17 -29.29
CA GLU A 209 -10.89 -10.01 -30.55
C GLU A 209 -10.38 -11.34 -31.14
N GLY A 210 -10.57 -12.47 -30.45
CA GLY A 210 -10.09 -13.77 -30.89
C GLY A 210 -8.56 -13.87 -30.99
N GLN A 211 -7.85 -13.17 -30.10
CA GLN A 211 -6.39 -12.98 -30.11
C GLN A 211 -5.70 -13.73 -28.96
N SER A 212 -4.40 -13.95 -29.10
CA SER A 212 -3.56 -14.39 -27.98
C SER A 212 -3.33 -13.27 -26.97
N VAL A 213 -2.96 -13.61 -25.74
CA VAL A 213 -2.65 -12.62 -24.70
C VAL A 213 -1.48 -11.70 -25.10
N GLN A 214 -0.59 -12.14 -25.99
CA GLN A 214 0.51 -11.32 -26.50
C GLN A 214 0.07 -10.28 -27.54
N GLU A 215 -1.11 -10.44 -28.15
CA GLU A 215 -1.61 -9.60 -29.23
C GLU A 215 -2.58 -8.50 -28.74
N VAL A 216 -2.96 -8.51 -27.46
CA VAL A 216 -3.84 -7.51 -26.85
C VAL A 216 -3.29 -6.10 -27.07
N SER A 217 -4.13 -5.21 -27.59
CA SER A 217 -3.78 -3.80 -27.76
C SER A 217 -3.63 -3.12 -26.40
N ILE A 218 -2.39 -2.77 -26.06
CA ILE A 218 -2.05 -2.02 -24.84
C ILE A 218 -2.82 -0.71 -24.74
N GLN A 219 -3.02 -0.02 -25.86
CA GLN A 219 -3.75 1.25 -25.88
C GLN A 219 -5.23 1.06 -25.52
N LYS A 220 -5.88 0.02 -26.04
CA LYS A 220 -7.26 -0.32 -25.67
C LYS A 220 -7.35 -0.72 -24.20
N LEU A 221 -6.43 -1.56 -23.73
CA LEU A 221 -6.38 -2.00 -22.33
C LEU A 221 -6.20 -0.82 -21.38
N GLN A 222 -5.21 0.04 -21.62
CA GLN A 222 -4.99 1.24 -20.80
C GLN A 222 -6.15 2.24 -20.91
N GLY A 223 -6.81 2.31 -22.06
CA GLY A 223 -8.04 3.09 -22.24
C GLY A 223 -9.14 2.60 -21.31
N GLU A 224 -9.43 1.28 -21.34
CA GLU A 224 -10.45 0.65 -20.51
C GLU A 224 -10.15 0.82 -19.02
N LEU A 225 -8.91 0.58 -18.58
CA LEU A 225 -8.51 0.76 -17.18
C LEU A 225 -8.64 2.21 -16.69
N ARG A 226 -8.53 3.21 -17.58
CA ARG A 226 -8.72 4.63 -17.23
C ARG A 226 -10.19 5.03 -17.18
N SER A 227 -11.01 4.54 -18.10
CA SER A 227 -12.44 4.91 -18.17
C SER A 227 -13.33 4.06 -17.27
N ASN A 228 -12.89 2.87 -16.91
CA ASN A 228 -13.60 1.89 -16.08
C ASN A 228 -12.65 1.29 -15.04
N PRO A 229 -12.11 2.11 -14.10
CA PRO A 229 -11.08 1.68 -13.17
C PRO A 229 -11.56 0.63 -12.14
N LEU A 230 -12.88 0.48 -11.97
CA LEU A 230 -13.49 -0.57 -11.13
C LEU A 230 -13.79 -1.87 -11.90
N ALA A 231 -13.60 -1.86 -13.22
CA ALA A 231 -13.85 -2.98 -14.13
C ALA A 231 -15.27 -3.59 -14.07
N ASP A 232 -16.25 -2.85 -13.57
CA ASP A 232 -17.66 -3.27 -13.45
C ASP A 232 -18.65 -2.25 -14.05
N GLY A 233 -18.14 -1.16 -14.64
CA GLY A 233 -18.94 -0.09 -15.24
C GLY A 233 -19.58 0.87 -14.24
N SER A 234 -19.29 0.73 -12.94
CA SER A 234 -19.75 1.69 -11.94
C SER A 234 -18.93 2.99 -11.99
N THR A 235 -19.56 4.08 -11.58
CA THR A 235 -18.90 5.37 -11.42
C THR A 235 -17.81 5.24 -10.36
N ALA A 236 -16.58 5.61 -10.70
CA ALA A 236 -15.47 5.64 -9.76
C ALA A 236 -15.55 6.85 -8.83
N GLU A 237 -14.88 6.77 -7.69
CA GLU A 237 -14.62 7.91 -6.83
C GLU A 237 -13.79 8.99 -7.55
N ILE A 238 -14.03 10.25 -7.18
CA ILE A 238 -13.24 11.38 -7.65
C ILE A 238 -12.31 11.79 -6.52
N LEU A 239 -11.00 11.69 -6.74
CA LEU A 239 -9.97 12.19 -5.83
C LEU A 239 -9.43 13.51 -6.38
N VAL A 240 -9.27 14.51 -5.51
CA VAL A 240 -8.52 15.73 -5.79
C VAL A 240 -7.50 15.92 -4.66
N ASP A 241 -6.22 15.80 -4.99
CA ASP A 241 -5.08 16.02 -4.09
C ASP A 241 -4.62 17.48 -4.12
N ASN A 242 -3.79 17.91 -3.16
CA ASN A 242 -3.45 19.32 -2.98
C ASN A 242 -2.64 19.96 -4.12
N ASP A 243 -2.02 19.15 -4.98
CA ASP A 243 -1.21 19.59 -6.12
C ASP A 243 -1.91 19.36 -7.48
N ASP A 244 -3.17 18.94 -7.46
CA ASP A 244 -4.00 18.79 -8.67
C ASP A 244 -4.48 20.13 -9.24
N GLU A 245 -4.76 20.16 -10.56
CA GLU A 245 -5.24 21.35 -11.28
C GLU A 245 -6.56 21.93 -10.73
N GLY A 246 -7.36 21.12 -10.01
CA GLY A 246 -8.64 21.51 -9.41
C GLY A 246 -8.52 22.31 -8.10
N VAL A 247 -7.29 22.62 -7.65
CA VAL A 247 -7.03 23.26 -6.36
C VAL A 247 -6.76 24.76 -6.49
N VAL A 248 -7.46 25.56 -5.68
CA VAL A 248 -7.25 27.02 -5.58
C VAL A 248 -6.88 27.38 -4.15
N VAL A 249 -5.69 27.96 -3.97
CA VAL A 249 -5.15 28.39 -2.69
C VAL A 249 -5.34 29.90 -2.52
N THR A 250 -5.90 30.32 -1.39
CA THR A 250 -6.03 31.73 -1.00
C THR A 250 -5.35 31.95 0.35
N GLY A 251 -4.41 32.90 0.38
CA GLY A 251 -3.68 33.25 1.59
C GLY A 251 -2.37 32.46 1.75
N ASP A 252 -1.84 32.43 2.97
CA ASP A 252 -0.51 31.88 3.25
C ASP A 252 -0.56 30.37 3.52
N TRP A 253 -0.11 29.54 2.57
CA TRP A 253 -0.04 28.08 2.75
C TRP A 253 1.35 27.57 2.38
N GLY A 254 2.01 26.89 3.31
CA GLY A 254 3.29 26.25 3.07
C GLY A 254 3.10 24.84 2.52
N VAL A 255 3.88 24.47 1.50
CA VAL A 255 3.95 23.09 1.01
C VAL A 255 4.86 22.29 1.94
N GLN A 256 4.35 21.16 2.44
CA GLN A 256 5.14 20.18 3.19
C GLN A 256 5.25 18.88 2.38
N ASN A 257 6.45 18.28 2.38
CA ASN A 257 6.67 16.99 1.76
C ASN A 257 6.40 15.87 2.77
N ARG A 258 5.81 14.77 2.30
CA ARG A 258 5.46 13.58 3.10
C ARG A 258 4.44 13.86 4.21
N HIS A 259 3.93 12.76 4.78
CA HIS A 259 2.94 12.75 5.85
C HIS A 259 1.54 13.22 5.45
N GLY A 260 1.32 13.48 4.15
CA GLY A 260 0.00 13.68 3.57
C GLY A 260 -0.59 12.39 3.00
N TYR A 261 -1.75 12.49 2.36
CA TYR A 261 -2.31 11.42 1.54
C TYR A 261 -1.42 11.19 0.31
N GLY A 262 -1.11 12.29 -0.39
CA GLY A 262 -0.20 12.33 -1.52
C GLY A 262 1.27 12.53 -1.17
N PRO A 263 2.11 12.91 -2.16
CA PRO A 263 3.52 13.20 -1.93
C PRO A 263 3.73 14.48 -1.11
N THR A 264 2.78 15.40 -1.15
CA THR A 264 2.82 16.69 -0.46
C THR A 264 1.52 16.94 0.30
N LEU A 265 1.47 18.05 1.06
CA LEU A 265 0.27 18.62 1.65
C LEU A 265 0.46 20.14 1.80
N LEU A 266 -0.63 20.88 1.99
CA LEU A 266 -0.60 22.30 2.33
C LEU A 266 -0.85 22.50 3.82
N LYS A 267 -0.03 23.32 4.47
CA LYS A 267 -0.13 23.62 5.90
C LYS A 267 -0.14 25.14 6.14
N ASN A 268 -1.09 25.59 6.95
CA ASN A 268 -1.16 26.96 7.47
C ASN A 268 -1.03 26.91 9.00
N ALA A 269 -0.34 27.89 9.60
CA ALA A 269 -0.09 27.91 11.05
C ALA A 269 -1.32 28.24 11.90
N GLY A 270 -2.39 28.78 11.32
CA GLY A 270 -3.67 29.14 11.95
C GLY A 270 -3.58 30.23 13.02
N LYS A 271 -2.47 30.98 13.09
CA LYS A 271 -2.21 32.03 14.09
C LYS A 271 -2.47 33.45 13.58
N ASP A 272 -2.96 33.54 12.36
CA ASP A 272 -3.28 34.78 11.67
C ASP A 272 -4.76 35.11 11.87
N ASN A 273 -5.09 36.40 12.05
CA ASN A 273 -6.48 36.88 12.09
C ASN A 273 -7.14 36.90 10.70
N SER A 274 -6.40 36.61 9.63
CA SER A 274 -6.91 36.46 8.27
C SER A 274 -7.42 35.05 8.01
N ILE A 275 -8.48 34.97 7.20
CA ILE A 275 -9.08 33.71 6.78
C ILE A 275 -8.36 33.26 5.50
N ASN A 276 -7.60 32.18 5.60
CA ASN A 276 -6.93 31.53 4.50
C ASN A 276 -7.71 30.26 4.11
N THR A 277 -7.74 29.93 2.83
CA THR A 277 -8.54 28.80 2.32
C THR A 277 -7.82 27.99 1.24
N VAL A 278 -8.15 26.70 1.15
CA VAL A 278 -7.81 25.84 0.02
C VAL A 278 -9.10 25.22 -0.50
N ARG A 279 -9.43 25.49 -1.77
CA ARG A 279 -10.62 24.96 -2.45
C ARG A 279 -10.21 23.82 -3.38
N PHE A 280 -10.86 22.68 -3.23
CA PHE A 280 -10.75 21.49 -4.06
C PHE A 280 -12.00 21.36 -4.93
N SER A 281 -11.82 21.29 -6.25
CA SER A 281 -12.93 21.25 -7.22
C SER A 281 -12.88 19.95 -8.03
N PRO A 282 -13.84 19.02 -7.87
CA PRO A 282 -13.85 17.76 -8.59
C PRO A 282 -14.37 17.94 -10.03
N LYS A 283 -13.86 17.11 -10.94
CA LYS A 283 -14.42 16.98 -12.29
C LYS A 283 -15.54 15.96 -12.31
N VAL A 284 -16.77 16.40 -12.06
CA VAL A 284 -17.96 15.52 -12.07
C VAL A 284 -18.28 15.11 -13.51
N VAL A 285 -18.32 13.79 -13.74
CA VAL A 285 -18.64 13.18 -15.05
C VAL A 285 -20.04 12.57 -15.09
N GLU A 286 -20.62 12.28 -13.92
CA GLU A 286 -21.93 11.66 -13.80
C GLU A 286 -22.75 12.31 -12.68
N ASN A 287 -24.03 12.60 -12.97
CA ASN A 287 -24.96 13.13 -11.98
C ASN A 287 -25.26 12.06 -10.94
N GLY A 288 -25.21 12.41 -9.66
CA GLY A 288 -25.45 11.42 -8.62
C GLY A 288 -25.32 12.00 -7.22
N LYS A 289 -25.64 11.17 -6.23
CA LYS A 289 -25.34 11.47 -4.84
C LYS A 289 -23.92 10.98 -4.53
N TYR A 290 -23.13 11.82 -3.90
CA TYR A 290 -21.75 11.51 -3.50
C TYR A 290 -21.59 11.72 -2.00
N ASP A 291 -20.99 10.73 -1.33
CA ASP A 291 -20.43 10.90 0.01
C ASP A 291 -19.06 11.58 -0.13
N ILE A 292 -18.83 12.62 0.67
CA ILE A 292 -17.66 13.49 0.57
C ILE A 292 -16.77 13.25 1.79
N TYR A 293 -15.51 12.97 1.53
CA TYR A 293 -14.49 12.75 2.56
C TYR A 293 -13.36 13.76 2.38
N VAL A 294 -12.84 14.26 3.49
CA VAL A 294 -11.62 15.09 3.52
C VAL A 294 -10.55 14.33 4.27
N TYR A 295 -9.34 14.26 3.74
CA TYR A 295 -8.22 13.62 4.41
C TYR A 295 -7.62 14.57 5.45
N PHE A 296 -7.60 14.13 6.70
CA PHE A 296 -7.00 14.89 7.80
C PHE A 296 -5.69 14.24 8.22
N SER A 297 -4.59 14.89 7.89
CA SER A 297 -3.24 14.48 8.30
C SER A 297 -2.94 14.91 9.72
N GLY A 298 -2.55 13.96 10.57
CA GLY A 298 -2.18 14.20 11.96
C GLY A 298 -0.89 15.00 12.08
N THR A 299 -0.93 16.09 12.85
CA THR A 299 0.22 16.94 13.18
C THR A 299 0.17 17.34 14.64
N GLU A 300 1.32 17.42 15.33
CA GLU A 300 1.39 17.69 16.77
C GLU A 300 0.82 19.06 17.17
N ASP A 301 0.84 20.02 16.24
CA ASP A 301 0.36 21.38 16.38
C ASP A 301 -1.03 21.61 15.75
N ALA A 302 -1.80 20.54 15.50
CA ALA A 302 -3.10 20.63 14.84
C ALA A 302 -4.09 21.54 15.61
N SER A 303 -4.91 22.27 14.87
CA SER A 303 -6.04 22.98 15.46
C SER A 303 -7.06 22.00 16.03
N SER A 304 -7.71 22.37 17.14
CA SER A 304 -8.77 21.58 17.77
C SER A 304 -10.01 21.44 16.88
N GLN A 305 -10.18 22.34 15.91
CA GLN A 305 -11.28 22.33 14.96
C GLN A 305 -10.83 22.87 13.59
N THR A 306 -11.42 22.33 12.52
CA THR A 306 -11.23 22.82 11.16
C THR A 306 -12.60 23.05 10.52
N LYS A 307 -12.79 24.24 9.92
CA LYS A 307 -14.02 24.54 9.18
C LYS A 307 -13.89 24.05 7.74
N ILE A 308 -14.88 23.26 7.31
CA ILE A 308 -15.05 22.74 5.95
C ILE A 308 -16.30 23.36 5.34
N ILE A 309 -16.18 23.89 4.13
CA ILE A 309 -17.30 24.45 3.36
C ILE A 309 -17.52 23.56 2.14
N ILE A 310 -18.71 22.98 2.01
CA ILE A 310 -19.08 22.08 0.93
C ILE A 310 -20.08 22.79 0.03
N SER A 311 -19.86 22.76 -1.28
CA SER A 311 -20.82 23.26 -2.27
C SER A 311 -21.14 22.24 -3.34
N ASP A 312 -22.42 22.11 -3.67
CA ASP A 312 -22.90 21.38 -4.86
C ASP A 312 -22.95 22.27 -6.12
N GLY A 313 -22.53 23.53 -6.00
CA GLY A 313 -22.59 24.55 -7.06
C GLY A 313 -23.81 25.48 -6.96
N ASN A 314 -24.82 25.12 -6.17
CA ASN A 314 -26.04 25.91 -5.97
C ASN A 314 -26.16 26.42 -4.53
N ALA A 315 -25.78 25.60 -3.56
CA ALA A 315 -25.81 25.91 -2.14
C ALA A 315 -24.47 25.59 -1.48
N GLU A 316 -24.23 26.23 -0.33
CA GLU A 316 -23.08 25.95 0.53
C GLU A 316 -23.55 25.42 1.88
N LYS A 317 -22.77 24.52 2.45
CA LYS A 317 -22.96 23.98 3.79
C LYS A 317 -21.64 24.01 4.54
N GLU A 318 -21.67 24.57 5.74
CA GLU A 318 -20.53 24.56 6.65
C GLU A 318 -20.57 23.33 7.57
N VAL A 319 -19.40 22.73 7.78
CA VAL A 319 -19.18 21.61 8.69
C VAL A 319 -17.92 21.89 9.49
N VAL A 320 -17.99 21.77 10.81
CA VAL A 320 -16.82 21.89 11.70
C VAL A 320 -16.41 20.49 12.11
N VAL A 321 -15.20 20.09 11.71
CA VAL A 321 -14.58 18.83 12.11
C VAL A 321 -13.70 19.08 13.32
N LYS A 322 -13.89 18.32 14.40
CA LYS A 322 -13.05 18.40 15.60
C LYS A 322 -11.93 17.37 15.52
N GLU A 323 -10.72 17.77 15.88
CA GLU A 323 -9.56 16.87 15.94
C GLU A 323 -9.84 15.68 16.87
N SER A 324 -10.53 15.92 17.98
CA SER A 324 -10.88 14.89 18.97
C SER A 324 -11.79 13.78 18.44
N ASP A 325 -12.47 14.01 17.32
CA ASP A 325 -13.40 13.07 16.69
C ASP A 325 -12.70 12.22 15.61
N ILE A 326 -11.48 12.59 15.23
CA ILE A 326 -10.67 11.85 14.26
C ILE A 326 -10.02 10.66 14.98
N ARG A 327 -10.17 9.47 14.39
CA ARG A 327 -9.62 8.22 14.90
C ARG A 327 -8.77 7.62 13.80
N VAL A 328 -7.46 7.85 13.87
CA VAL A 328 -6.51 7.26 12.92
C VAL A 328 -6.38 5.78 13.25
N GLU A 329 -6.86 4.91 12.37
CA GLU A 329 -6.71 3.46 12.51
C GLU A 329 -5.58 2.92 11.61
N GLY A 330 -4.86 1.92 12.11
CA GLY A 330 -3.79 1.26 11.34
C GLY A 330 -2.43 1.95 11.42
N GLN A 331 -1.69 1.94 10.31
CA GLN A 331 -0.31 2.47 10.21
C GLN A 331 -0.24 3.78 9.42
N THR A 332 -1.37 4.46 9.23
CA THR A 332 -1.43 5.77 8.57
C THR A 332 -1.13 6.89 9.57
N ARG A 333 -0.90 8.10 9.05
CA ARG A 333 -0.76 9.33 9.87
C ARG A 333 -1.99 10.21 9.84
N GLY A 334 -3.01 9.84 9.08
CA GLY A 334 -4.23 10.60 8.89
C GLY A 334 -5.39 9.69 8.55
N GLU A 335 -6.58 10.28 8.47
CA GLU A 335 -7.83 9.57 8.27
C GLU A 335 -8.76 10.31 7.31
N TRP A 336 -9.56 9.55 6.56
CA TRP A 336 -10.65 10.08 5.74
C TRP A 336 -11.88 10.35 6.61
N VAL A 337 -12.24 11.63 6.76
CA VAL A 337 -13.41 12.03 7.54
C VAL A 337 -14.58 12.34 6.61
N ASN A 338 -15.70 11.63 6.77
CA ASN A 338 -16.93 11.94 6.06
C ASN A 338 -17.48 13.30 6.53
N VAL A 339 -17.57 14.26 5.60
CA VAL A 339 -18.07 15.62 5.89
C VAL A 339 -19.52 15.83 5.40
N GLY A 340 -20.12 14.83 4.77
CA GLY A 340 -21.51 14.82 4.36
C GLY A 340 -21.74 14.20 2.99
N ALA A 341 -22.99 14.20 2.56
CA ALA A 341 -23.40 13.69 1.26
C ALA A 341 -24.18 14.76 0.48
N HIS A 342 -23.87 14.91 -0.80
CA HIS A 342 -24.47 15.93 -1.68
C HIS A 342 -24.82 15.35 -3.05
N THR A 343 -25.89 15.84 -3.66
CA THR A 343 -26.20 15.55 -5.07
C THR A 343 -25.36 16.47 -5.93
N LEU A 344 -24.49 15.91 -6.76
CA LEU A 344 -23.66 16.65 -7.69
C LEU A 344 -24.18 16.49 -9.10
N GLU A 345 -24.12 17.57 -9.87
CA GLU A 345 -24.54 17.60 -11.26
C GLU A 345 -23.38 18.06 -12.14
N VAL A 346 -23.30 17.48 -13.33
CA VAL A 346 -22.32 17.88 -14.35
C VAL A 346 -22.55 19.34 -14.71
N GLY A 347 -21.50 20.15 -14.55
CA GLY A 347 -21.51 21.57 -14.93
C GLY A 347 -21.88 22.55 -13.81
N THR A 348 -22.16 22.11 -12.58
CA THR A 348 -22.47 23.02 -11.46
C THR A 348 -21.22 23.54 -10.73
N ASN A 349 -20.02 23.10 -11.10
CA ASN A 349 -18.74 23.46 -10.46
C ASN A 349 -18.77 23.30 -8.91
N PRO A 350 -19.11 22.10 -8.40
CA PRO A 350 -19.08 21.84 -6.96
C PRO A 350 -17.66 21.98 -6.41
N PHE A 351 -17.53 22.14 -5.09
CA PHE A 351 -16.24 22.22 -4.44
C PHE A 351 -16.31 21.89 -2.95
N VAL A 352 -15.15 21.61 -2.36
CA VAL A 352 -14.92 21.57 -0.92
C VAL A 352 -13.81 22.56 -0.57
N THR A 353 -14.00 23.37 0.46
CA THR A 353 -13.01 24.33 0.94
C THR A 353 -12.60 24.01 2.36
N VAL A 354 -11.29 23.87 2.60
CA VAL A 354 -10.68 23.85 3.93
C VAL A 354 -10.36 25.29 4.33
N SER A 355 -10.80 25.72 5.50
CA SER A 355 -10.67 27.11 5.98
C SER A 355 -9.96 27.20 7.32
N THR A 356 -9.15 28.24 7.50
CA THR A 356 -8.52 28.58 8.79
C THR A 356 -9.43 29.37 9.73
N GLU A 357 -10.68 29.65 9.32
CA GLU A 357 -11.63 30.38 10.15
C GLU A 357 -11.94 29.62 11.45
N GLY A 358 -11.68 30.27 12.59
CA GLY A 358 -11.89 29.68 13.91
C GLY A 358 -10.82 28.68 14.35
N ALA A 359 -9.74 28.53 13.58
CA ALA A 359 -8.60 27.71 13.95
C ALA A 359 -7.84 28.32 15.15
N ASP A 360 -7.38 27.45 16.04
CA ASP A 360 -6.56 27.74 17.24
C ASP A 360 -5.17 27.08 17.18
N GLY A 361 -4.86 26.44 16.05
CA GLY A 361 -3.62 25.74 15.75
C GLY A 361 -3.44 25.56 14.25
N ALA A 362 -2.50 24.73 13.82
CA ALA A 362 -2.23 24.51 12.41
C ALA A 362 -3.40 23.81 11.70
N VAL A 363 -3.68 24.25 10.48
CA VAL A 363 -4.66 23.62 9.58
C VAL A 363 -3.92 23.00 8.40
N VAL A 364 -4.32 21.78 8.05
CA VAL A 364 -3.79 21.04 6.90
C VAL A 364 -4.87 20.89 5.85
N ALA A 365 -4.51 21.14 4.59
CA ALA A 365 -5.32 20.87 3.40
C ALA A 365 -4.53 19.91 2.51
N ASP A 366 -5.11 18.73 2.27
CA ASP A 366 -4.41 17.58 1.69
C ASP A 366 -5.20 17.03 0.51
N ALA A 367 -6.17 16.15 0.75
CA ALA A 367 -6.98 15.57 -0.31
C ALA A 367 -8.47 15.55 0.02
N VAL A 368 -9.30 15.54 -1.03
CA VAL A 368 -10.75 15.38 -0.93
C VAL A 368 -11.20 14.26 -1.88
N LEU A 369 -12.08 13.40 -1.37
CA LEU A 369 -12.62 12.24 -2.08
C LEU A 369 -14.15 12.34 -2.16
N TRP A 370 -14.69 12.23 -3.37
CA TRP A 370 -16.12 12.12 -3.63
C TRP A 370 -16.45 10.71 -4.06
N VAL A 371 -17.11 9.95 -3.20
CA VAL A 371 -17.48 8.54 -3.44
C VAL A 371 -18.94 8.48 -3.88
N PRO A 372 -19.26 7.98 -5.09
CA PRO A 372 -20.64 7.75 -5.51
C PRO A 372 -21.39 6.89 -4.50
N ALA A 373 -22.56 7.36 -4.06
CA ALA A 373 -23.45 6.57 -3.22
C ALA A 373 -24.05 5.44 -4.07
N LYS A 374 -24.08 4.23 -3.52
CA LYS A 374 -24.67 3.05 -4.16
C LYS A 374 -26.19 3.11 -4.27
#